data_AF-A0A327KKD2-F1
#
_entry.id   AF-A0A327KKD2-F1
#
_cell.length_a   1.000
_cell.length_b   1.000
_cell.length_c   1.000
_cell.angle_alpha   90.00
_cell.angle_beta   90.00
_cell.angle_gamma   90.00
#
_symmetry.space_group_name_H-M   'P 1'
#
loop_
_entity.id
_entity.type
_entity.pdbx_description
1 polymer ?
#
loop_
_entity_poly.entity_id
_entity_poly.type
_entity_poly.pdbx_seq_one_letter_code
_entity_poly.pdbx_strand_id
1 'polypeptide(L)' 'DLGIAEDALVIRPRMEVTVTRLAPGAAVFLAALRDGTTIADAAAAAFADDDGFDPTAALALLIGSGLATSLSFAPEASP' A
#
# COMPACT_ATOMS: atom_id res chain seq x y z
N ASP A 1 0.62 -23.32 -3.15
CA ASP A 1 1.58 -23.46 -4.25
C ASP A 1 2.89 -22.87 -3.78
N LEU A 2 4.03 -23.52 -3.99
CA LEU A 2 5.35 -23.06 -3.51
C LEU A 2 6.19 -22.39 -4.61
N GLY A 3 5.67 -22.29 -5.85
CA GLY A 3 6.40 -21.79 -7.02
C GLY A 3 5.94 -20.45 -7.59
N ILE A 4 4.94 -19.79 -6.98
CA ILE A 4 4.41 -18.51 -7.45
C ILE A 4 5.11 -17.37 -6.69
N ALA A 5 5.49 -16.31 -7.40
CA ALA A 5 6.06 -15.12 -6.78
C ALA A 5 4.99 -14.40 -5.94
N GLU A 6 5.37 -13.97 -4.73
CA GLU A 6 4.48 -13.27 -3.80
C GLU A 6 5.18 -12.05 -3.22
N ASP A 7 4.41 -10.98 -3.01
CA ASP A 7 4.87 -9.82 -2.26
C ASP A 7 4.59 -10.01 -0.77
N ALA A 8 5.53 -9.57 0.07
CA ALA A 8 5.41 -9.63 1.52
C ALA A 8 5.64 -8.26 2.15
N LEU A 9 4.75 -7.87 3.05
CA LEU A 9 4.93 -6.75 3.95
C LEU A 9 5.66 -7.20 5.20
N VAL A 10 6.83 -6.62 5.46
CA VAL A 10 7.60 -6.84 6.68
C VAL A 10 7.57 -5.57 7.52
N ILE A 11 7.01 -5.66 8.73
CA ILE A 11 6.94 -4.54 9.67
C ILE A 11 7.49 -4.94 11.04
N ARG A 12 7.96 -3.95 11.79
CA ARG A 12 8.46 -4.13 13.15
C ARG A 12 7.77 -3.17 14.14
N PRO A 13 6.48 -3.37 14.45
CA PRO A 13 5.86 -2.64 15.54
C PRO A 13 6.58 -2.96 16.86
N ARG A 14 7.23 -1.95 17.46
CA ARG A 14 7.99 -2.09 18.71
C ARG A 14 9.15 -3.09 18.56
N MET A 15 9.04 -4.26 19.20
CA MET A 15 10.09 -5.29 19.23
C MET A 15 9.67 -6.58 18.52
N GLU A 16 8.51 -6.60 17.88
CA GLU A 16 7.98 -7.78 17.20
C GLU A 16 8.02 -7.57 15.69
N VAL A 17 8.51 -8.56 14.95
CA VAL A 17 8.50 -8.55 13.48
C VAL A 17 7.29 -9.34 13.01
N THR A 18 6.50 -8.73 12.14
CA THR A 18 5.38 -9.39 11.46
C THR A 18 5.66 -9.42 9.97
N VAL A 19 5.43 -10.58 9.36
CA VAL A 19 5.50 -10.78 7.91
C VAL A 19 4.11 -11.18 7.44
N THR A 20 3.52 -10.36 6.58
CA THR A 20 2.17 -10.59 6.03
C THR A 20 2.27 -10.65 4.52
N ARG A 21 1.69 -11.69 3.92
CA ARG A 21 1.56 -11.75 2.46
C ARG A 21 0.65 -10.63 1.98
N LEU A 22 1.08 -9.89 0.97
CA LEU A 22 0.28 -8.85 0.33
C LEU A 22 -0.69 -9.47 -0.68
N ALA A 23 -1.87 -8.87 -0.79
CA ALA A 23 -2.75 -9.13 -1.91
C ALA A 23 -2.13 -8.54 -3.19
N PRO A 24 -2.47 -9.07 -4.38
CA PRO A 24 -2.02 -8.50 -5.66
C PRO A 24 -2.30 -6.99 -5.76
N GLY A 25 -1.41 -6.24 -6.40
CA GLY A 25 -1.45 -4.77 -6.52
C GLY A 25 -1.14 -3.98 -5.23
N ALA A 26 -1.24 -4.59 -4.04
CA ALA A 26 -1.02 -3.87 -2.78
C ALA A 26 0.42 -3.42 -2.58
N ALA A 27 1.40 -4.15 -3.10
CA ALA A 27 2.80 -3.74 -3.06
C ALA A 27 3.05 -2.46 -3.88
N VAL A 28 2.47 -2.38 -5.08
CA VAL A 28 2.53 -1.18 -5.94
C VAL A 28 1.86 0.01 -5.28
N PHE A 29 0.67 -0.19 -4.69
CA PHE A 29 -0.03 0.86 -3.93
C PHE A 29 0.84 1.43 -2.80
N LEU A 30 1.41 0.56 -1.95
CA LEU A 30 2.23 0.99 -0.80
C LEU A 30 3.54 1.65 -1.25
N ALA A 31 4.16 1.14 -2.33
CA ALA A 31 5.37 1.73 -2.90
C ALA A 31 5.12 3.14 -3.46
N ALA A 32 4.01 3.34 -4.17
CA ALA A 32 3.64 4.65 -4.70
C ALA A 32 3.40 5.67 -3.57
N LEU A 33 2.67 5.28 -2.52
CA LEU A 33 2.46 6.13 -1.34
C LEU A 33 3.76 6.49 -0.62
N ARG A 34 4.69 5.54 -0.49
CA ARG A 34 6.02 5.79 0.07
C ARG A 34 6.77 6.86 -0.74
N ASP A 35 6.57 6.88 -2.04
CA ASP A 35 7.20 7.83 -2.95
C ASP A 35 6.48 9.20 -2.96
N GLY A 36 5.47 9.39 -2.10
CA GLY A 36 4.80 10.66 -1.85
C GLY A 36 3.67 10.99 -2.81
N THR A 37 3.19 10.01 -3.59
CA THR A 37 2.04 10.22 -4.48
C THR A 37 0.73 10.33 -3.69
N THR A 38 -0.32 10.82 -4.36
CA THR A 38 -1.64 10.85 -3.76
C THR A 38 -2.23 9.44 -3.65
N ILE A 39 -3.20 9.24 -2.74
CA ILE A 39 -3.93 7.97 -2.63
C ILE A 39 -4.60 7.60 -3.95
N ALA A 40 -5.10 8.59 -4.70
CA ALA A 40 -5.73 8.37 -5.99
C ALA A 40 -4.73 7.84 -7.03
N ASP A 41 -3.55 8.47 -7.13
CA ASP A 41 -2.50 8.05 -8.07
C ASP A 41 -1.93 6.68 -7.71
N ALA A 42 -1.74 6.41 -6.41
CA ALA A 42 -1.30 5.10 -5.93
C ALA A 42 -2.31 4.00 -6.24
N ALA A 43 -3.61 4.27 -6.08
CA ALA A 43 -4.67 3.33 -6.43
C ALA A 43 -4.74 3.09 -7.94
N ALA A 44 -4.59 4.13 -8.76
CA ALA A 44 -4.55 4.01 -10.21
C ALA A 44 -3.36 3.15 -10.67
N ALA A 45 -2.17 3.33 -10.06
CA ALA A 45 -1.00 2.51 -10.34
C ALA A 45 -1.22 1.04 -9.95
N ALA A 46 -1.87 0.77 -8.81
CA ALA A 46 -2.17 -0.58 -8.36
C ALA A 46 -3.21 -1.29 -9.25
N PHE A 47 -4.25 -0.58 -9.71
CA PHE A 47 -5.20 -1.13 -10.69
C PHE A 47 -4.55 -1.39 -12.07
N ALA A 48 -3.57 -0.58 -12.47
CA ALA A 48 -2.81 -0.82 -13.70
C ALA A 48 -1.89 -2.05 -13.61
N ASP A 49 -1.48 -2.43 -12.39
CA ASP A 49 -0.68 -3.63 -12.11
C ASP A 49 -1.57 -4.89 -12.02
N ASP A 50 -2.68 -4.82 -11.28
CA ASP A 50 -3.64 -5.91 -11.13
C ASP A 50 -5.09 -5.40 -11.04
N ASP A 51 -5.95 -5.82 -11.98
CA ASP A 51 -7.37 -5.44 -12.04
C ASP A 51 -8.18 -5.91 -10.80
N GLY A 52 -7.68 -6.91 -10.08
CA GLY A 52 -8.25 -7.46 -8.85
C GLY A 52 -7.85 -6.70 -7.59
N PHE A 53 -7.09 -5.60 -7.70
CA PHE A 53 -6.71 -4.76 -6.57
C PHE A 53 -7.94 -4.27 -5.77
N ASP A 54 -7.90 -4.44 -4.46
CA ASP A 54 -8.94 -3.94 -3.54
C ASP A 54 -8.40 -2.74 -2.73
N PRO A 55 -8.79 -1.50 -3.07
CA PRO A 55 -8.36 -0.31 -2.35
C PRO A 55 -8.87 -0.28 -0.89
N THR A 56 -10.01 -0.91 -0.60
CA THR A 56 -10.55 -0.97 0.76
C THR A 56 -9.65 -1.84 1.64
N ALA A 57 -9.28 -3.03 1.14
CA ALA A 57 -8.35 -3.91 1.84
C ALA A 57 -6.96 -3.28 2.00
N ALA A 58 -6.46 -2.59 0.97
CA ALA A 58 -5.16 -1.91 1.02
C ALA A 58 -5.12 -0.77 2.05
N LEU A 59 -6.18 0.05 2.13
CA LEU A 59 -6.30 1.10 3.15
C LEU A 59 -6.45 0.51 4.56
N ALA A 60 -7.23 -0.57 4.71
CA ALA A 60 -7.35 -1.27 5.98
C ALA A 60 -6.00 -1.83 6.45
N LEU A 61 -5.19 -2.37 5.54
CA LEU A 61 -3.83 -2.81 5.84
C LEU A 61 -2.96 -1.62 6.25
N LEU A 62 -2.91 -0.55 5.44
CA LEU A 62 -2.07 0.64 5.69
C LEU A 62 -2.34 1.25 7.08
N ILE A 63 -3.61 1.44 7.42
CA ILE A 63 -4.02 2.06 8.68
C ILE A 63 -3.93 1.06 9.83
N GLY A 64 -4.48 -0.14 9.66
CA GLY A 64 -4.56 -1.17 10.70
C GLY A 64 -3.21 -1.72 11.13
N SER A 65 -2.21 -1.71 10.25
CA SER A 65 -0.83 -2.11 10.57
C SER A 65 0.04 -0.98 11.15
N GLY A 66 -0.48 0.25 11.19
CA GLY A 66 0.27 1.42 11.67
C GLY A 66 1.37 1.89 10.71
N LEU A 67 1.31 1.53 9.43
CA LEU A 67 2.26 1.99 8.40
C LEU A 67 2.11 3.49 8.11
N ALA A 68 0.88 4.00 8.10
CA ALA A 68 0.62 5.43 7.95
C ALA A 68 0.95 6.17 9.25
N THR A 69 1.88 7.11 9.19
CA THR A 69 2.29 7.94 10.34
C THR A 69 1.84 9.40 10.23
N SER A 70 1.42 9.84 9.06
CA SER A 70 0.89 11.18 8.79
C SER A 70 -0.15 11.15 7.68
N LEU A 71 -1.07 12.12 7.71
CA LEU A 71 -2.01 12.39 6.62
C LEU A 71 -1.89 13.87 6.24
N SER A 72 -1.74 14.13 4.95
CA SER A 72 -1.71 15.46 4.37
C SER A 72 -2.64 15.53 3.18
N PHE A 73 -3.21 16.71 2.95
CA PHE A 73 -3.93 16.98 1.71
C PHE A 73 -2.93 17.27 0.60
N ALA A 74 -3.28 16.89 -0.62
CA ALA A 74 -2.53 17.34 -1.79
C ALA A 74 -2.50 18.87 -1.80
N PRO A 75 -1.38 19.49 -2.21
CA PRO A 75 -1.36 20.93 -2.40
C PRO A 75 -2.49 21.32 -3.35
N GLU A 76 -3.18 22.42 -3.03
CA GLU A 76 -4.22 22.97 -3.91
C GLU A 76 -3.58 23.21 -5.27
N ALA A 77 -4.13 22.60 -6.32
CA ALA A 77 -3.65 22.84 -7.67
C ALA A 77 -3.73 24.35 -7.91
N SER A 78 -2.58 24.98 -8.18
CA SER A 78 -2.59 26.40 -8.53
C SER A 78 -3.56 26.61 -9.70
N PRO A 79 -4.47 27.59 -9.61
CA PRO A 79 -5.48 27.84 -10.64
C PRO A 79 -4.87 28.18 -12.00
#